data_AF-A0A1V2QW13-F1
#
_entry.id   AF-A0A1V2QW13-F1
#
_cell.length_a   1.000
_cell.length_b   1.000
_cell.length_c   1.000
_cell.angle_alpha   90.00
_cell.angle_beta   90.00
_cell.angle_gamma   90.00
#
_symmetry.space_group_name_H-M   'P 1'
#
loop_
_entity.id
_entity.type
_entity.pdbx_description
1 polymer ?
#
loop_
_entity_poly.entity_id
_entity_poly.type
_entity_poly.pdbx_seq_one_letter_code
_entity_poly.pdbx_strand_id
1 'polypeptide(L)'
;AVLDDADYQNDAKGAPVAGAFTFTTPKLAWVGDLPVGQATTLTYSVKVKKPNTGDNRLTNVITTDTPGGNCPPGSTDPECTTTTPVSGLEITKAVDKQSANPGDVVRYTVTVRNTGRTPYTGATFTDDLTKVLDDADYQNDGAASAGAVSFAA
;
A
#
# COMPACT_ATOMS: atom_id res chain seq x y z
N ALA A 1 2.37 3.07 11.31
CA ALA A 1 3.79 3.39 11.59
C ALA A 1 4.44 3.51 10.21
N VAL A 2 5.60 2.95 9.91
CA VAL A 2 5.98 2.69 8.49
C VAL A 2 6.08 1.19 8.22
N LEU A 3 6.73 0.46 9.14
CA LEU A 3 7.09 -0.94 8.92
C LEU A 3 5.93 -1.94 9.10
N ASP A 4 4.78 -1.47 9.56
CA ASP A 4 3.51 -2.21 9.47
C ASP A 4 3.05 -2.32 8.02
N ASP A 5 3.17 -1.24 7.25
CA ASP A 5 2.72 -1.15 5.86
C ASP A 5 3.80 -1.47 4.81
N ALA A 6 5.09 -1.33 5.15
CA ALA A 6 6.18 -1.42 4.20
C ALA A 6 7.41 -2.14 4.77
N ASP A 7 8.25 -2.68 3.90
CA ASP A 7 9.51 -3.32 4.26
C ASP A 7 10.68 -2.38 3.93
N TYR A 8 11.64 -2.23 4.86
CA TYR A 8 12.85 -1.45 4.61
C TYR A 8 13.77 -2.17 3.62
N GLN A 9 14.29 -1.43 2.64
CA GLN A 9 15.06 -1.99 1.52
C GLN A 9 16.55 -2.15 1.77
N ASN A 10 17.04 -1.79 2.97
CA ASN A 10 18.46 -1.87 3.34
C ASN A 10 19.39 -1.12 2.37
N ASP A 11 18.97 0.07 1.94
CA ASP A 11 19.60 0.85 0.86
C ASP A 11 20.02 2.27 1.29
N ALA A 12 20.08 2.53 2.59
CA ALA A 12 20.45 3.84 3.11
C ALA A 12 21.85 4.29 2.65
N LYS A 13 21.95 5.52 2.16
CA LYS A 13 23.20 6.15 1.71
C LYS A 13 23.18 7.66 1.94
N GLY A 14 24.37 8.26 2.09
CA GLY A 14 24.58 9.69 2.29
C GLY A 14 25.67 10.25 1.38
N ALA A 15 25.47 11.46 0.84
CA ALA A 15 26.42 12.16 -0.02
C ALA A 15 26.25 13.69 0.06
N PRO A 16 27.30 14.51 -0.17
CA PRO A 16 28.68 14.11 -0.51
C PRO A 16 29.48 13.62 0.70
N VAL A 17 29.07 13.98 1.92
CA VAL A 17 29.74 13.51 3.14
C VAL A 17 29.19 12.14 3.53
N ALA A 18 30.08 11.15 3.58
CA ALA A 18 29.75 9.80 3.99
C ALA A 18 29.53 9.70 5.51
N GLY A 19 28.87 8.63 5.95
CA GLY A 19 28.73 8.27 7.36
C GLY A 19 28.29 6.83 7.50
N ALA A 20 28.20 6.35 8.73
CA ALA A 20 27.75 5.00 9.05
C ALA A 20 26.23 4.98 9.24
N PHE A 21 25.57 4.03 8.58
CA PHE A 21 24.15 3.74 8.81
C PHE A 21 24.00 2.46 9.62
N THR A 22 23.09 2.47 10.59
CA THR A 22 22.69 1.26 11.32
C THR A 22 21.17 1.13 11.29
N PHE A 23 20.68 -0.09 11.05
CA PHE A 23 19.26 -0.39 11.13
C PHE A 23 19.02 -1.46 12.20
N THR A 24 18.33 -1.09 13.26
CA THR A 24 17.83 -2.00 14.29
C THR A 24 16.33 -1.81 14.34
N THR A 25 15.56 -2.76 13.80
CA THR A 25 14.12 -2.59 13.61
C THR A 25 13.44 -2.04 14.87
N PRO A 26 12.64 -0.97 14.77
CA PRO A 26 12.22 -0.25 13.56
C PRO A 26 13.08 0.97 13.19
N LYS A 27 14.25 1.18 13.82
CA LYS A 27 15.03 2.42 13.76
C LYS A 27 16.19 2.35 12.74
N LEU A 28 16.22 3.32 11.83
CA LEU A 28 17.39 3.66 11.03
C LEU A 28 18.13 4.83 11.70
N ALA A 29 19.43 4.70 11.90
CA ALA A 29 20.28 5.75 12.43
C ALA A 29 21.45 6.04 11.49
N TRP A 30 21.94 7.28 11.55
CA TRP A 30 23.12 7.73 10.82
C TRP A 30 24.07 8.45 11.78
N VAL A 31 25.37 8.18 11.63
CA VAL A 31 26.45 8.88 12.34
C VAL A 31 27.49 9.29 11.33
N GLY A 32 27.85 10.56 11.32
CA GLY A 32 28.93 11.10 10.50
C GLY A 32 29.31 12.51 10.94
N ASP A 33 30.56 12.88 10.64
CA ASP A 33 31.08 14.21 10.95
C ASP A 33 30.69 15.19 9.84
N LEU A 34 30.18 16.36 10.21
CA LEU A 34 29.87 17.46 9.29
C LEU A 34 30.73 18.68 9.63
N PRO A 35 31.81 18.93 8.86
CA PRO A 35 32.61 20.14 9.01
C PRO A 35 31.78 21.41 8.76
N VAL A 36 32.27 22.54 9.26
CA VAL A 36 31.61 23.84 9.11
C VAL A 36 31.34 24.14 7.62
N GLY A 37 30.10 24.48 7.31
CA GLY A 37 29.64 24.82 5.97
C GLY A 37 29.39 23.62 5.04
N GLN A 38 29.57 22.38 5.52
CA GLN A 38 29.23 21.18 4.76
C GLN A 38 27.79 20.72 5.05
N ALA A 39 27.23 20.00 4.08
CA ALA A 39 25.94 19.33 4.21
C ALA A 39 26.04 17.91 3.63
N THR A 40 25.13 17.04 4.07
CA THR A 40 24.93 15.72 3.47
C THR A 40 23.45 15.50 3.24
N THR A 41 23.11 14.81 2.16
CA THR A 41 21.76 14.36 1.85
C THR A 41 21.70 12.86 2.04
N LEU A 42 20.81 12.41 2.93
CA LEU A 42 20.59 10.99 3.22
C LEU A 42 19.36 10.50 2.45
N THR A 43 19.47 9.33 1.84
CA THR A 43 18.35 8.68 1.13
C THR A 43 18.23 7.23 1.58
N TYR A 44 17.00 6.73 1.67
CA TYR A 44 16.65 5.34 1.96
C TYR A 44 15.24 5.07 1.42
N SER A 45 14.88 3.81 1.22
CA SER A 45 13.55 3.44 0.70
C SER A 45 12.88 2.32 1.48
N VAL A 46 11.55 2.34 1.43
CA VAL A 46 10.69 1.25 1.90
C VAL A 46 9.81 0.79 0.75
N LYS A 47 9.47 -0.50 0.72
CA LYS A 47 8.54 -1.09 -0.26
C LYS A 47 7.23 -1.43 0.43
N VAL A 48 6.14 -0.80 -0.02
CA VAL A 48 4.79 -1.12 0.47
C VAL A 48 4.49 -2.61 0.26
N LYS A 49 3.98 -3.26 1.30
CA LYS A 49 3.66 -4.69 1.30
C LYS A 49 2.53 -5.02 0.32
N LYS A 50 2.54 -6.25 -0.19
CA LYS A 50 1.50 -6.77 -1.09
C LYS A 50 1.19 -8.23 -0.74
N PRO A 51 0.04 -8.54 -0.11
CA PRO A 51 -0.98 -7.59 0.36
C PRO A 51 -0.45 -6.69 1.50
N ASN A 52 -0.94 -5.45 1.56
CA ASN A 52 -0.71 -4.59 2.72
C ASN A 52 -1.76 -4.87 3.79
N THR A 53 -1.32 -5.24 5.00
CA THR A 53 -2.19 -5.54 6.15
C THR A 53 -2.10 -4.49 7.26
N GLY A 54 -1.35 -3.40 7.05
CA GLY A 54 -1.22 -2.30 8.00
C GLY A 54 -2.35 -1.28 7.91
N ASP A 55 -2.10 -0.05 8.37
CA ASP A 55 -3.09 1.03 8.42
C ASP A 55 -3.14 1.91 7.16
N ASN A 56 -2.43 1.52 6.10
CA ASN A 56 -2.31 2.22 4.83
C ASN A 56 -1.78 3.65 4.97
N ARG A 57 -0.87 3.89 5.92
CA ARG A 57 -0.30 5.20 6.20
C ARG A 57 1.16 5.11 6.66
N LEU A 58 2.06 5.58 5.81
CA LEU A 58 3.48 5.68 6.14
C LEU A 58 3.76 6.99 6.86
N THR A 59 3.74 6.99 8.20
CA THR A 59 4.19 8.14 9.00
C THR A 59 5.62 7.94 9.45
N ASN A 60 6.52 8.77 8.95
CA ASN A 60 7.95 8.70 9.20
C ASN A 60 8.42 9.95 9.94
N VAL A 61 9.14 9.77 11.05
CA VAL A 61 9.57 10.84 11.96
C VAL A 61 11.07 10.74 12.18
N ILE A 62 11.78 11.85 12.04
CA ILE A 62 13.18 11.96 12.44
C ILE A 62 13.29 12.63 13.81
N THR A 63 14.19 12.13 14.65
CA THR A 63 14.49 12.72 15.96
C THR A 63 15.99 12.75 16.21
N THR A 64 16.47 13.76 16.93
CA THR A 64 17.87 13.90 17.32
C THR A 64 18.00 14.49 18.73
N ASP A 65 18.91 13.92 19.53
CA ASP A 65 19.37 14.49 20.81
C ASP A 65 20.69 15.25 20.64
N THR A 66 21.22 15.35 19.40
CA THR A 66 22.46 16.07 19.12
C THR A 66 22.28 17.56 19.44
N PRO A 67 23.14 18.16 20.30
CA PRO A 67 23.06 19.58 20.62
C PRO A 67 23.03 20.47 19.37
N GLY A 68 22.06 21.38 19.32
CA GLY A 68 21.84 22.26 18.17
C GLY A 68 20.93 21.70 17.06
N GLY A 69 20.44 20.45 17.19
CA GLY A 69 19.45 19.88 16.28
C GLY A 69 18.05 20.49 16.42
N ASN A 70 17.28 20.53 15.33
CA ASN A 70 15.93 21.11 15.28
C ASN A 70 14.79 20.08 15.49
N CYS A 71 15.11 18.78 15.54
CA CYS A 71 14.12 17.71 15.72
C CYS A 71 14.28 16.97 17.05
N PRO A 72 14.14 17.60 18.22
CA PRO A 72 14.19 16.88 19.50
C PRO A 72 13.06 15.84 19.61
N PRO A 73 13.18 14.84 20.50
CA PRO A 73 12.09 13.91 20.77
C PRO A 73 10.80 14.65 21.15
N GLY A 74 9.70 14.33 20.45
CA GLY A 74 8.41 14.99 20.64
C GLY A 74 8.26 16.34 19.92
N SER A 75 9.19 16.72 19.05
CA SER A 75 9.06 17.90 18.21
C SER A 75 7.75 17.89 17.41
N THR A 76 7.10 19.05 17.32
CA THR A 76 5.91 19.30 16.48
C THR A 76 6.28 20.04 15.18
N ASP A 77 7.57 20.19 14.89
CA ASP A 77 8.05 20.80 13.67
C ASP A 77 7.63 19.94 12.45
N PRO A 78 6.89 20.50 11.47
CA PRO A 78 6.47 19.75 10.29
C PRO A 78 7.63 19.27 9.42
N GLU A 79 8.83 19.86 9.50
CA GLU A 79 10.01 19.39 8.75
C GLU A 79 10.59 18.08 9.31
N CYS A 80 10.26 17.73 10.56
CA CYS A 80 10.74 16.50 11.19
C CYS A 80 9.85 15.28 10.89
N THR A 81 8.70 15.47 10.23
CA THR A 81 7.72 14.40 10.02
C THR A 81 7.18 14.43 8.60
N THR A 82 7.01 13.24 8.01
CA THR A 82 6.30 13.06 6.75
C THR A 82 5.20 12.03 6.92
N THR A 83 4.12 12.16 6.15
CA THR A 83 3.04 11.17 6.10
C THR A 83 2.63 10.92 4.67
N THR A 84 2.67 9.66 4.24
CA THR A 84 2.29 9.25 2.89
C THR A 84 1.11 8.27 2.96
N PRO A 85 -0.08 8.62 2.42
CA PRO A 85 -1.21 7.69 2.36
C PRO A 85 -0.95 6.60 1.31
N VAL A 86 -1.39 5.38 1.61
CA VAL A 86 -1.21 4.21 0.75
C VAL A 86 -2.57 3.83 0.14
N SER A 87 -2.57 3.51 -1.15
CA SER A 87 -3.75 2.96 -1.85
C SER A 87 -3.94 1.49 -1.49
N GLY A 88 -5.20 1.04 -1.41
CA GLY A 88 -5.54 -0.35 -1.11
C GLY A 88 -6.82 -0.75 -1.84
N LEU A 89 -6.84 -1.97 -2.38
CA LEU A 89 -8.02 -2.52 -3.05
C LEU A 89 -8.19 -3.97 -2.63
N GLU A 90 -9.40 -4.32 -2.24
CA GLU A 90 -9.82 -5.68 -1.90
C GLU A 90 -10.96 -6.10 -2.84
N ILE A 91 -10.86 -7.29 -3.41
CA ILE A 91 -11.88 -7.87 -4.30
C ILE A 91 -12.24 -9.24 -3.75
N THR A 92 -13.53 -9.47 -3.48
CA THR A 92 -14.05 -10.75 -3.03
C THR A 92 -15.17 -11.22 -3.95
N LYS A 93 -15.28 -12.53 -4.16
CA LYS A 93 -16.33 -13.17 -4.95
C LYS A 93 -17.08 -14.17 -4.07
N ALA A 94 -18.40 -14.10 -4.12
CA ALA A 94 -19.29 -15.03 -3.46
C ALA A 94 -20.24 -15.64 -4.50
N VAL A 95 -20.82 -16.78 -4.16
CA VAL A 95 -21.86 -17.45 -4.94
C VAL A 95 -23.04 -17.74 -4.01
N ASP A 96 -24.25 -17.64 -4.55
CA ASP A 96 -25.49 -17.85 -3.79
C ASP A 96 -25.73 -19.32 -3.44
N LYS A 97 -25.22 -20.26 -4.24
CA LYS A 97 -25.34 -21.70 -4.03
C LYS A 97 -24.04 -22.45 -4.36
N GLN A 98 -23.77 -23.50 -3.59
CA GLN A 98 -22.59 -24.38 -3.78
C GLN A 98 -22.90 -25.58 -4.68
N SER A 99 -24.18 -25.83 -4.98
CA SER A 99 -24.66 -26.87 -5.89
C SER A 99 -25.87 -26.33 -6.64
N ALA A 100 -26.04 -26.76 -7.89
CA ALA A 100 -27.11 -26.34 -8.78
C ALA A 100 -27.65 -27.56 -9.53
N ASN A 101 -28.96 -27.61 -9.72
CA ASN A 101 -29.61 -28.58 -10.58
C ASN A 101 -29.78 -28.01 -11.99
N PRO A 102 -30.01 -28.85 -13.01
CA PRO A 102 -30.39 -28.36 -14.34
C PRO A 102 -31.57 -27.39 -14.27
N GLY A 103 -31.39 -26.19 -14.84
CA GLY A 103 -32.38 -25.11 -14.83
C GLY A 103 -32.24 -24.10 -13.68
N ASP A 104 -31.38 -24.34 -12.69
CA ASP A 104 -31.09 -23.36 -11.65
C ASP A 104 -30.24 -22.21 -12.19
N VAL A 105 -30.56 -20.98 -11.78
CA VAL A 105 -29.69 -19.82 -11.99
C VAL A 105 -28.68 -19.76 -10.85
N VAL A 106 -27.38 -19.77 -11.14
CA VAL A 106 -26.30 -19.52 -10.16
C VAL A 106 -25.91 -18.06 -10.20
N ARG A 107 -25.87 -17.39 -9.05
CA ARG A 107 -25.63 -15.95 -8.95
C ARG A 107 -24.31 -15.67 -8.25
N TYR A 108 -23.38 -15.06 -8.99
CA TYR A 108 -22.11 -14.59 -8.44
C TYR A 108 -22.23 -13.14 -7.99
N THR A 109 -21.68 -12.83 -6.82
CA THR A 109 -21.57 -11.46 -6.30
C THR A 109 -20.10 -11.11 -6.12
N VAL A 110 -19.65 -10.06 -6.80
CA VAL A 110 -18.28 -9.51 -6.62
C VAL A 110 -18.37 -8.23 -5.81
N THR A 111 -17.62 -8.16 -4.70
CA THR A 111 -17.48 -6.94 -3.90
C THR A 111 -16.10 -6.35 -4.14
N VAL A 112 -16.05 -5.11 -4.60
CA VAL A 112 -14.82 -4.33 -4.77
C VAL A 112 -14.79 -3.24 -3.70
N ARG A 113 -13.78 -3.24 -2.84
CA ARG A 113 -13.66 -2.32 -1.70
C ARG A 113 -12.34 -1.56 -1.78
N ASN A 114 -12.40 -0.23 -1.79
CA ASN A 114 -11.23 0.60 -1.53
C ASN A 114 -10.91 0.53 -0.03
N THR A 115 -9.80 -0.11 0.31
CA THR A 115 -9.31 -0.25 1.70
C THR A 115 -8.21 0.74 2.04
N GLY A 116 -7.74 1.51 1.05
CA GLY A 116 -6.67 2.49 1.20
C GLY A 116 -7.11 3.83 1.76
N ARG A 117 -6.14 4.76 1.80
CA ARG A 117 -6.32 6.15 2.21
C ARG A 117 -6.32 7.14 1.04
N THR A 118 -6.32 6.64 -0.19
CA THR A 118 -6.40 7.46 -1.41
C THR A 118 -7.59 7.04 -2.25
N PRO A 119 -8.17 7.94 -3.07
CA PRO A 119 -9.13 7.56 -4.10
C PRO A 119 -8.52 6.52 -5.04
N TYR A 120 -9.22 5.40 -5.24
CA TYR A 120 -8.81 4.39 -6.20
C TYR A 120 -9.52 4.66 -7.54
N THR A 121 -8.80 5.23 -8.50
CA THR A 121 -9.34 5.55 -9.83
C THR A 121 -9.07 4.40 -10.79
N GLY A 122 -10.05 4.04 -11.61
CA GLY A 122 -9.91 2.98 -12.62
C GLY A 122 -9.75 1.56 -12.06
N ALA A 123 -10.38 1.25 -10.92
CA ALA A 123 -10.43 -0.13 -10.44
C ALA A 123 -11.18 -1.02 -11.46
N THR A 124 -10.54 -2.08 -11.92
CA THR A 124 -11.09 -3.05 -12.88
C THR A 124 -10.73 -4.47 -12.47
N PHE A 125 -11.55 -5.44 -12.87
CA PHE A 125 -11.22 -6.86 -12.79
C PHE A 125 -11.76 -7.57 -14.04
N THR A 126 -11.26 -8.78 -14.27
CA THR A 126 -11.79 -9.71 -15.28
C THR A 126 -12.18 -10.99 -14.57
N ASP A 127 -13.35 -11.51 -14.90
CA ASP A 127 -13.86 -12.79 -14.44
C ASP A 127 -13.94 -13.71 -15.66
N ASP A 128 -13.07 -14.72 -15.71
CA ASP A 128 -13.02 -15.65 -16.83
C ASP A 128 -14.15 -16.69 -16.67
N LEU A 129 -15.19 -16.52 -17.47
CA LEU A 129 -16.38 -17.38 -17.48
C LEU A 129 -16.27 -18.56 -18.46
N THR A 130 -15.12 -18.81 -19.09
CA THR A 130 -14.98 -19.90 -20.10
C THR A 130 -15.38 -21.27 -19.57
N LYS A 131 -15.12 -21.55 -18.28
CA LYS A 131 -15.51 -22.80 -17.58
C LYS A 131 -16.88 -22.75 -16.90
N VAL A 132 -17.60 -21.65 -17.08
CA VAL A 132 -19.01 -21.54 -16.67
C VAL A 132 -19.88 -21.66 -17.92
N LEU A 133 -19.41 -21.09 -19.04
CA LEU A 133 -20.13 -21.04 -20.31
C LEU A 133 -20.14 -22.36 -21.10
N ASP A 134 -19.31 -23.33 -20.71
CA ASP A 134 -19.40 -24.70 -21.19
C ASP A 134 -20.63 -25.44 -20.61
N ASP A 135 -21.05 -25.08 -19.40
CA ASP A 135 -22.14 -25.74 -18.66
C ASP A 135 -23.42 -24.88 -18.52
N ALA A 136 -23.32 -23.56 -18.65
CA ALA A 136 -24.43 -22.63 -18.41
C ALA A 136 -24.38 -21.38 -19.31
N ASP A 137 -25.54 -20.85 -19.68
CA ASP A 137 -25.62 -19.61 -20.44
C ASP A 137 -25.51 -18.36 -19.54
N TYR A 138 -24.91 -17.29 -20.06
CA TYR A 138 -24.94 -15.99 -19.39
C TYR A 138 -26.32 -15.33 -19.52
N GLN A 139 -26.93 -15.04 -18.38
CA GLN A 139 -28.32 -14.55 -18.30
C GLN A 139 -28.49 -13.07 -18.70
N ASN A 140 -27.42 -12.36 -19.07
CA ASN A 140 -27.45 -10.93 -19.42
C ASN A 140 -28.09 -10.03 -18.36
N ASP A 141 -27.93 -10.39 -17.08
CA ASP A 141 -28.53 -9.72 -15.93
C ASP A 141 -27.49 -9.12 -14.97
N GLY A 142 -26.25 -8.99 -15.43
CA GLY A 142 -25.17 -8.36 -14.69
C GLY A 142 -25.47 -6.90 -14.37
N ALA A 143 -25.31 -6.52 -13.11
CA ALA A 143 -25.52 -5.16 -12.64
C ALA A 143 -24.41 -4.76 -11.67
N ALA A 144 -24.05 -3.48 -11.67
CA ALA A 144 -23.09 -2.90 -10.74
C ALA A 144 -23.71 -1.70 -10.02
N SER A 145 -23.45 -1.57 -8.73
CA SER A 145 -23.82 -0.38 -7.96
C SER A 145 -22.94 0.84 -8.29
N ALA A 146 -21.77 0.61 -8.89
CA ALA A 146 -20.87 1.64 -9.39
C ALA A 146 -20.10 1.13 -10.61
N GLY A 147 -19.92 1.97 -11.63
CA GLY A 147 -19.28 1.60 -12.89
C GLY A 147 -20.24 0.89 -13.85
N ALA A 148 -19.69 0.06 -14.74
CA ALA A 148 -20.45 -0.68 -15.74
C ALA A 148 -20.01 -2.15 -15.76
N VAL A 149 -20.94 -3.04 -16.10
CA VAL A 149 -20.66 -4.45 -16.41
C VAL A 149 -20.66 -4.60 -17.92
N SER A 150 -19.64 -5.23 -18.46
CA SER A 150 -19.57 -5.61 -19.87
C SER A 150 -19.26 -7.08 -19.99
N PHE A 151 -19.98 -7.78 -20.86
CA PHE A 151 -19.73 -9.15 -21.23
C PHE A 151 -19.41 -9.21 -22.73
N ALA A 152 -18.34 -9.90 -23.09
CA ALA A 152 -17.99 -10.23 -24.46
C ALA A 152 -17.68 -11.73 -24.51
N ALA A 153 -18.43 -12.45 -25.31
CA ALA A 153 -18.25 -13.88 -25.56
C ALA A 153 -17.18 -14.11 -26.64
#